data_AF-A0A0S8H238-F1
#
_entry.id   AF-A0A0S8H238-F1
#
_cell.length_a   1.000
_cell.length_b   1.000
_cell.length_c   1.000
_cell.angle_alpha   90.00
_cell.angle_beta   90.00
_cell.angle_gamma   90.00
#
_symmetry.space_group_name_H-M   'P 1'
#
loop_
_entity.id
_entity.type
_entity.pdbx_description
1 polymer ?
#
loop_
_entity_poly.entity_id
_entity_poly.type
_entity_poly.pdbx_seq_one_letter_code
_entity_poly.pdbx_strand_id
1 'polypeptide(L)'
;MNEHRKIKVLGISTDHDQCECCGKEGLKKTVTILDLDSGVTVNYGVVCAAKADKYDGLEAWKAAKKEINKAVNKEKDLWNQAYSYAFRMLAKAKMGYWEYNEKGQATKWIPESREKYEKLAQMFYENFNKPLGEKIRMDKFDLNTL
;
A
#
# COMPACT_ATOMS: atom_id res chain seq x y z
N MET A 1 24.11 -19.49 20.45
CA MET A 1 22.97 -19.13 21.32
C MET A 1 22.29 -17.94 20.69
N ASN A 2 21.06 -18.09 20.19
CA ASN A 2 20.30 -16.96 19.68
C ASN A 2 19.50 -16.38 20.83
N GLU A 3 19.89 -15.19 21.27
CA GLU A 3 19.16 -14.41 22.26
C GLU A 3 17.93 -13.83 21.55
N HIS A 4 16.76 -14.29 21.95
CA HIS A 4 15.51 -13.82 21.36
C HIS A 4 15.22 -12.41 21.87
N ARG A 5 15.14 -11.45 20.94
CA ARG A 5 14.97 -10.03 21.29
C ARG A 5 13.51 -9.62 21.34
N LYS A 6 13.17 -8.76 22.28
CA LYS A 6 11.87 -8.07 22.29
C LYS A 6 11.93 -6.97 21.25
N ILE A 7 11.06 -7.02 20.25
CA ILE A 7 11.10 -6.05 19.15
C ILE A 7 9.72 -5.47 18.84
N LYS A 8 9.69 -4.22 18.38
CA LYS A 8 8.49 -3.48 17.98
C LYS A 8 8.61 -3.05 16.52
N VAL A 9 7.64 -3.42 15.70
CA VAL A 9 7.57 -3.00 14.29
C VAL A 9 7.14 -1.53 14.22
N LEU A 10 7.96 -0.68 13.61
CA LEU A 10 7.66 0.75 13.44
C LEU A 10 6.97 1.03 12.09
N GLY A 11 7.29 0.26 11.04
CA GLY A 11 6.66 0.42 9.73
C GLY A 11 7.49 -0.15 8.59
N ILE A 12 7.16 0.29 7.37
CA ILE A 12 7.91 0.01 6.14
C ILE A 12 8.66 1.28 5.76
N SER A 13 9.94 1.14 5.40
CA SER A 13 10.76 2.21 4.82
C SER A 13 11.16 1.85 3.38
N THR A 14 11.21 2.86 2.53
CA THR A 14 11.78 2.81 1.17
C THR A 14 13.13 3.53 1.09
N ASP A 15 13.56 4.16 2.18
CA ASP A 15 14.79 4.96 2.24
C ASP A 15 16.03 4.09 2.47
N HIS A 16 15.81 2.86 2.96
CA HIS A 16 16.85 1.86 3.14
C HIS A 16 16.57 0.65 2.23
N ASP A 17 17.53 0.33 1.37
CA ASP A 17 17.48 -0.78 0.41
C ASP A 17 18.40 -1.95 0.80
N GLN A 18 19.09 -1.85 1.94
CA GLN A 18 19.93 -2.90 2.50
C GLN A 18 19.31 -3.52 3.75
N CYS A 19 19.41 -4.85 3.86
CA CYS A 19 18.98 -5.59 5.04
C CYS A 19 20.11 -5.72 6.06
N GLU A 20 19.97 -5.10 7.21
CA GLU A 20 20.96 -5.16 8.30
C GLU A 20 21.06 -6.54 8.98
N CYS A 21 20.18 -7.48 8.63
CA CYS A 21 20.26 -8.86 9.12
C CYS A 21 21.16 -9.76 8.26
N CYS A 22 21.19 -9.58 6.94
CA CYS A 22 21.89 -10.50 6.03
C CYS A 22 22.76 -9.78 4.99
N GLY A 23 22.85 -8.45 5.03
CA GLY A 23 23.60 -7.64 4.09
C GLY A 23 23.01 -7.55 2.69
N LYS A 24 21.85 -8.18 2.41
CA LYS A 24 21.24 -8.13 1.07
C LYS A 24 20.85 -6.70 0.70
N GLU A 25 21.33 -6.24 -0.45
CA GLU A 25 21.09 -4.90 -1.02
C GLU A 25 20.05 -4.93 -2.15
N GLY A 26 19.67 -3.74 -2.65
CA GLY A 26 18.71 -3.58 -3.74
C GLY A 26 17.28 -3.98 -3.37
N LEU A 27 16.93 -3.89 -2.08
CA LEU A 27 15.60 -4.18 -1.59
C LEU A 27 14.66 -3.03 -1.92
N LYS A 28 13.53 -3.35 -2.54
CA LYS A 28 12.48 -2.36 -2.83
C LYS A 28 11.91 -1.69 -1.58
N LYS A 29 12.01 -2.37 -0.43
CA LYS A 29 11.54 -1.91 0.87
C LYS A 29 12.12 -2.73 2.01
N THR A 30 12.25 -2.09 3.15
CA THR A 30 12.67 -2.67 4.43
C THR A 30 11.58 -2.46 5.48
N VAL A 31 11.63 -3.26 6.53
CA VAL A 31 10.81 -3.15 7.73
C VAL A 31 11.68 -2.52 8.80
N THR A 32 11.23 -1.38 9.32
CA THR A 32 11.89 -0.69 10.42
C THR A 32 11.40 -1.28 11.74
N ILE A 33 12.33 -1.73 12.56
CA ILE A 33 12.08 -2.44 13.81
C ILE A 33 12.87 -1.77 14.92
N LEU A 34 12.20 -1.46 16.03
CA LEU A 34 12.84 -1.06 17.27
C LEU A 34 13.16 -2.31 18.10
N ASP A 35 14.43 -2.52 18.39
CA ASP A 35 14.88 -3.47 19.40
C ASP A 35 14.62 -2.84 20.78
N LEU A 36 13.75 -3.46 21.59
CA LEU A 36 13.35 -2.96 22.90
C LEU A 36 14.38 -3.26 23.98
N ASP A 37 15.28 -4.21 23.73
CA ASP A 37 16.34 -4.55 24.69
C ASP A 37 17.51 -3.57 24.56
N SER A 38 17.85 -3.16 23.33
CA SER A 38 18.94 -2.21 23.07
C SER A 38 18.49 -0.76 22.83
N GLY A 39 17.21 -0.53 22.52
CA GLY A 39 16.70 0.78 22.11
C GLY A 39 17.11 1.19 20.68
N VAL A 40 17.77 0.30 19.93
CA VAL A 40 18.29 0.57 18.59
C VAL A 40 17.23 0.28 17.54
N THR A 41 17.12 1.16 16.54
CA THR A 41 16.27 0.92 15.37
C THR A 41 17.10 0.27 14.27
N VAL A 42 16.55 -0.79 13.68
CA VAL A 42 17.16 -1.57 12.60
C VAL A 42 16.23 -1.73 11.41
N ASN A 43 16.78 -1.85 10.20
CA ASN A 43 16.06 -2.03 8.95
C ASN A 43 16.33 -3.40 8.34
N TYR A 44 15.31 -4.26 8.29
CA TYR A 44 15.42 -5.60 7.73
C TYR A 44 14.60 -5.74 6.46
N GLY A 45 15.08 -6.51 5.50
CA GLY A 45 14.24 -6.96 4.39
C GLY A 45 13.01 -7.70 4.91
N VAL A 46 11.86 -7.53 4.26
CA VAL A 46 10.56 -8.08 4.69
C VAL A 46 10.63 -9.57 5.05
N VAL A 47 11.35 -10.36 4.26
CA VAL A 47 11.53 -11.79 4.50
C VAL A 47 12.33 -12.05 5.77
N CYS A 48 13.41 -11.31 6.00
CA CYS A 48 14.21 -11.43 7.22
C CYS A 48 13.45 -10.95 8.46
N ALA A 49 12.66 -9.88 8.33
CA ALA A 49 11.81 -9.36 9.40
C ALA A 49 10.74 -10.38 9.84
N ALA A 50 10.22 -11.20 8.92
CA ALA A 50 9.16 -12.16 9.23
C ALA A 50 9.64 -13.51 9.82
N LYS A 51 10.95 -13.70 10.00
CA LYS A 51 11.50 -14.96 10.52
C LYS A 51 11.25 -15.12 12.02
N ALA A 52 10.89 -16.33 12.44
CA ALA A 52 10.50 -16.64 13.82
C ALA A 52 11.67 -16.57 14.82
N ASP A 53 12.89 -16.82 14.37
CA ASP A 53 14.11 -16.81 15.19
C ASP A 53 14.45 -15.44 15.79
N LYS A 54 13.87 -14.36 15.26
CA LYS A 54 14.06 -12.98 15.75
C LYS A 54 13.20 -12.60 16.95
N TYR A 55 12.24 -13.43 17.34
CA TYR A 55 11.21 -13.06 18.32
C TYR A 55 11.24 -13.98 19.53
N ASP A 56 10.96 -13.40 20.70
CA ASP A 56 10.87 -14.12 21.95
C ASP A 56 9.54 -14.86 22.08
N GLY A 57 9.50 -16.03 21.43
CA GLY A 57 8.37 -16.96 21.47
C GLY A 57 7.37 -16.81 20.32
N LEU A 58 6.46 -17.78 20.25
CA LEU A 58 5.50 -17.94 19.16
C LEU A 58 4.50 -16.78 19.07
N GLU A 59 4.02 -16.29 20.21
CA GLU A 59 3.02 -15.22 20.25
C GLU A 59 3.62 -13.86 19.86
N ALA A 60 4.85 -13.57 20.29
CA ALA A 60 5.60 -12.39 19.84
C ALA A 60 5.82 -12.42 18.32
N TRP A 61 6.22 -13.57 17.77
CA TRP A 61 6.36 -13.75 16.33
C TRP A 61 5.04 -13.54 15.58
N LYS A 62 3.93 -14.14 16.05
CA LYS A 62 2.62 -13.98 15.41
C LYS A 62 2.18 -12.51 15.41
N ALA A 63 2.33 -11.81 16.52
CA ALA A 63 1.98 -10.40 16.65
C ALA A 63 2.79 -9.53 15.69
N ALA A 64 4.12 -9.70 15.67
CA ALA A 64 4.97 -8.94 14.77
C ALA A 64 4.74 -9.29 13.30
N LYS A 65 4.58 -10.56 12.96
CA LYS A 65 4.26 -10.99 11.59
C LYS A 65 2.93 -10.41 11.11
N LYS A 66 1.93 -10.30 11.99
CA LYS A 66 0.66 -9.63 11.68
C LYS A 66 0.86 -8.15 11.39
N GLU A 67 1.65 -7.44 12.19
CA GLU A 67 1.94 -6.01 11.97
C GLU A 67 2.79 -5.78 10.70
N ILE A 68 3.80 -6.62 10.44
CA ILE A 68 4.58 -6.59 9.19
C ILE A 68 3.64 -6.79 8.00
N ASN A 69 2.81 -7.83 8.02
CA ASN A 69 1.88 -8.10 6.94
C ASN A 69 0.87 -6.97 6.76
N LYS A 70 0.37 -6.37 7.84
CA LYS A 70 -0.53 -5.22 7.80
C LYS A 70 0.17 -4.01 7.16
N ALA A 71 1.42 -3.73 7.53
CA ALA A 71 2.18 -2.63 6.97
C ALA A 71 2.49 -2.84 5.47
N VAL A 72 2.86 -4.07 5.09
CA VAL A 72 3.10 -4.46 3.68
C VAL A 72 1.79 -4.44 2.86
N ASN A 73 0.70 -4.96 3.41
CA ASN A 73 -0.57 -5.07 2.70
C ASN A 73 -1.32 -3.75 2.64
N LYS A 74 -1.17 -2.84 3.61
CA LYS A 74 -1.79 -1.50 3.54
C LYS A 74 -1.44 -0.77 2.25
N GLU A 75 -0.19 -0.89 1.81
CA GLU A 75 0.25 -0.38 0.53
C GLU A 75 -0.50 -1.07 -0.62
N LYS A 76 -0.50 -2.41 -0.66
CA LYS A 76 -1.19 -3.22 -1.67
C LYS A 76 -2.71 -3.00 -1.71
N ASP A 77 -3.34 -2.76 -0.56
CA ASP A 77 -4.78 -2.55 -0.42
C ASP A 77 -5.18 -1.18 -0.97
N LEU A 78 -4.36 -0.14 -0.70
CA LEU A 78 -4.54 1.16 -1.35
C LEU A 78 -4.43 1.02 -2.88
N TRP A 79 -3.49 0.22 -3.36
CA TRP A 79 -3.33 -0.11 -4.79
C TRP A 79 -4.51 -0.88 -5.40
N ASN A 80 -5.03 -1.87 -4.70
CA ASN A 80 -6.18 -2.66 -5.17
C ASN A 80 -7.47 -1.85 -5.18
N GLN A 81 -7.69 -1.01 -4.16
CA GLN A 81 -8.82 -0.07 -4.11
C GLN A 81 -8.71 0.94 -5.25
N ALA A 82 -7.51 1.45 -5.48
CA ALA A 82 -7.19 2.36 -6.56
C ALA A 82 -7.52 1.79 -7.94
N TYR A 83 -6.99 0.60 -8.23
CA TYR A 83 -7.20 -0.10 -9.48
C TYR A 83 -8.68 -0.45 -9.70
N SER A 84 -9.36 -0.94 -8.66
CA SER A 84 -10.79 -1.26 -8.71
C SER A 84 -11.65 -0.04 -8.98
N TYR A 85 -11.28 1.12 -8.44
CA TYR A 85 -11.97 2.38 -8.71
C TYR A 85 -11.77 2.82 -10.16
N ALA A 86 -10.52 2.88 -10.65
CA ALA A 86 -10.23 3.24 -12.03
C ALA A 86 -10.94 2.33 -13.05
N PHE A 87 -10.97 1.01 -12.78
CA PHE A 87 -11.69 0.05 -13.61
C PHE A 87 -13.20 0.30 -13.62
N ARG A 88 -13.81 0.58 -12.46
CA ARG A 88 -15.24 0.95 -12.37
C ARG A 88 -15.53 2.23 -13.15
N MET A 89 -14.63 3.20 -13.09
CA MET A 89 -14.77 4.47 -13.81
C MET A 89 -14.69 4.24 -15.34
N LEU A 90 -13.76 3.42 -15.81
CA LEU A 90 -13.70 3.00 -17.22
C LEU A 90 -14.93 2.21 -17.68
N ALA A 91 -15.47 1.34 -16.83
CA ALA A 91 -16.69 0.59 -17.13
C ALA A 91 -17.91 1.53 -17.22
N LYS A 92 -18.03 2.48 -16.28
CA LYS A 92 -19.03 3.55 -16.34
C LYS A 92 -18.88 4.43 -17.57
N ALA A 93 -17.64 4.69 -17.99
CA ALA A 93 -17.34 5.38 -19.23
C ALA A 93 -18.05 4.64 -20.35
N LYS A 94 -17.65 3.39 -20.63
CA LYS A 94 -18.09 2.60 -21.79
C LYS A 94 -19.56 2.20 -21.80
N MET A 95 -20.17 2.01 -20.64
CA MET A 95 -21.55 1.49 -20.54
C MET A 95 -22.59 2.54 -20.15
N GLY A 96 -22.17 3.77 -19.81
CA GLY A 96 -23.03 4.75 -19.13
C GLY A 96 -23.30 4.37 -17.67
N TYR A 97 -23.99 5.26 -16.93
CA TYR A 97 -24.36 5.00 -15.53
C TYR A 97 -25.61 5.77 -15.10
N TRP A 98 -26.26 5.28 -14.03
CA TRP A 98 -27.35 5.99 -13.36
C TRP A 98 -26.80 6.91 -12.27
N GLU A 99 -27.23 8.17 -12.25
CA GLU A 99 -27.11 9.04 -11.08
C GLU A 99 -28.17 8.66 -10.04
N TYR A 100 -27.80 8.80 -8.77
CA TYR A 100 -28.68 8.51 -7.64
C TYR A 100 -28.75 9.74 -6.74
N ASN A 101 -29.93 10.01 -6.17
CA ASN A 101 -30.10 11.06 -5.17
C ASN A 101 -29.55 10.64 -3.78
N GLU A 102 -29.59 11.54 -2.80
CA GLU A 102 -29.14 11.27 -1.41
C GLU A 102 -29.92 10.13 -0.73
N LYS A 103 -31.11 9.79 -1.24
CA LYS A 103 -31.94 8.67 -0.77
C LYS A 103 -31.62 7.36 -1.50
N GLY A 104 -30.62 7.35 -2.39
CA GLY A 104 -30.20 6.18 -3.16
C GLY A 104 -31.15 5.79 -4.30
N GLN A 105 -32.04 6.68 -4.73
CA GLN A 105 -32.98 6.42 -5.83
C GLN A 105 -32.37 6.90 -7.16
N ALA A 106 -32.47 6.08 -8.21
CA ALA A 106 -31.98 6.43 -9.54
C ALA A 106 -32.79 7.61 -10.12
N THR A 107 -32.11 8.67 -10.55
CA THR A 107 -32.75 9.91 -11.02
C THR A 107 -32.55 10.14 -12.50
N LYS A 108 -31.36 9.84 -13.04
CA LYS A 108 -31.01 10.18 -14.42
C LYS A 108 -29.99 9.21 -14.99
N TRP A 109 -30.23 8.72 -16.20
CA TRP A 109 -29.23 7.97 -16.96
C TRP A 109 -28.26 8.95 -17.63
N ILE A 110 -26.97 8.78 -17.37
CA ILE A 110 -25.90 9.52 -18.02
C ILE A 110 -25.26 8.61 -19.08
N PRO A 111 -25.39 8.96 -20.37
CA PRO A 111 -24.75 8.22 -21.44
C PRO A 111 -23.23 8.40 -21.42
N GLU A 112 -22.52 7.57 -22.18
CA GLU A 112 -21.06 7.52 -22.33
C GLU A 112 -20.42 8.93 -22.32
N SER A 113 -19.77 9.36 -21.24
CA SER A 113 -18.93 10.58 -21.24
C SER A 113 -17.46 10.18 -21.36
N ARG A 114 -17.21 9.44 -22.44
CA ARG A 114 -15.94 8.77 -22.75
C ARG A 114 -14.72 9.64 -22.48
N GLU A 115 -14.75 10.91 -22.89
CA GLU A 115 -13.63 11.84 -22.72
C GLU A 115 -13.24 12.10 -21.25
N LYS A 116 -14.23 12.33 -20.35
CA LYS A 116 -13.96 12.61 -18.94
C LYS A 116 -13.30 11.42 -18.25
N TYR A 117 -13.80 10.22 -18.53
CA TYR A 117 -13.31 9.00 -17.92
C TYR A 117 -12.03 8.46 -18.57
N GLU A 118 -11.80 8.71 -19.86
CA GLU A 118 -10.52 8.45 -20.53
C GLU A 118 -9.41 9.32 -19.94
N LYS A 119 -9.65 10.62 -19.71
CA LYS A 119 -8.69 11.49 -19.00
C LYS A 119 -8.38 10.95 -17.61
N LEU A 120 -9.40 10.52 -16.87
CA LEU A 120 -9.23 9.90 -15.55
C LEU A 120 -8.34 8.65 -15.61
N ALA A 121 -8.63 7.75 -16.54
CA ALA A 121 -7.90 6.51 -16.73
C ALA A 121 -6.46 6.74 -17.18
N GLN A 122 -6.24 7.71 -18.07
CA GLN A 122 -4.92 8.14 -18.52
C GLN A 122 -4.07 8.66 -17.36
N MET A 123 -4.62 9.54 -16.53
CA MET A 123 -3.94 10.04 -15.33
C MET A 123 -3.58 8.91 -14.36
N PHE A 124 -4.45 7.90 -14.20
CA PHE A 124 -4.14 6.71 -13.41
C PHE A 124 -2.99 5.90 -14.00
N TYR A 125 -3.00 5.70 -15.32
CA TYR A 125 -1.96 4.94 -16.02
C TYR A 125 -0.59 5.65 -15.92
N GLU A 126 -0.57 6.96 -16.10
CA GLU A 126 0.65 7.76 -15.97
C GLU A 126 1.20 7.73 -14.53
N ASN A 127 0.32 7.86 -13.53
CA ASN A 127 0.70 7.75 -12.13
C ASN A 127 1.16 6.34 -11.73
N PHE A 128 0.62 5.30 -12.38
CA PHE A 128 1.04 3.91 -12.16
C PHE A 128 2.51 3.68 -12.56
N ASN A 129 2.94 4.27 -13.68
CA ASN A 129 4.29 4.09 -14.24
C ASN A 129 5.37 4.92 -13.55
N LYS A 130 5.02 5.82 -12.61
CA LYS A 130 6.00 6.62 -11.85
C LYS A 130 6.79 5.78 -10.82
N PRO A 131 8.00 6.22 -10.40
CA PRO A 131 8.70 5.66 -9.24
C PRO A 131 7.89 5.83 -7.96
N LEU A 132 7.99 4.91 -7.00
CA LEU A 132 7.13 4.86 -5.80
C LEU A 132 7.10 6.17 -5.00
N GLY A 133 8.22 6.89 -4.91
CA GLY A 133 8.32 8.19 -4.22
C GLY A 133 7.64 9.36 -4.95
N GLU A 134 7.27 9.20 -6.22
CA GLU A 134 6.66 10.23 -7.06
C GLU A 134 5.16 9.98 -7.34
N LYS A 135 4.62 8.89 -6.78
CA LYS A 135 3.23 8.50 -7.00
C LYS A 135 2.29 9.34 -6.15
N ILE A 136 1.27 9.87 -6.80
CA ILE A 136 0.22 10.66 -6.14
C ILE A 136 -0.82 9.71 -5.55
N ARG A 137 -1.20 9.92 -4.29
CA ARG A 137 -2.28 9.17 -3.65
C ARG A 137 -3.63 9.50 -4.30
N MET A 138 -4.47 8.49 -4.45
CA MET A 138 -5.75 8.62 -5.16
C MET A 138 -6.75 9.60 -4.53
N ASP A 139 -6.74 9.71 -3.20
CA ASP A 139 -7.56 10.68 -2.46
C ASP A 139 -7.20 12.14 -2.76
N LYS A 140 -6.09 12.38 -3.48
CA LYS A 140 -5.66 13.71 -3.93
C LYS A 140 -5.99 14.01 -5.40
N PHE A 141 -6.61 13.08 -6.13
CA PHE A 141 -7.11 13.38 -7.47
C PHE A 141 -8.48 14.07 -7.34
N ASP A 142 -8.52 15.36 -7.65
CA ASP A 142 -9.76 16.13 -7.66
C ASP A 142 -10.55 15.82 -8.95
N LEU A 143 -11.73 15.22 -8.76
CA LEU A 143 -12.65 14.81 -9.83
C LEU A 143 -13.50 15.97 -10.37
N ASN A 144 -13.53 17.09 -9.67
CA ASN A 144 -14.27 18.29 -10.04
C ASN A 144 -13.45 19.26 -10.89
N THR A 145 -12.12 19.10 -10.90
CA THR A 145 -11.20 19.83 -11.79
C THR A 145 -11.03 19.19 -13.17
N LEU A 146 -11.76 18.10 -13.47
CA LEU A 146 -11.73 17.34 -14.73
C LEU A 146 -13.04 17.44 -15.53
#